data_AF-A0A2W7A6D1-F1
#
_entry.id   AF-A0A2W7A6D1-F1
#
_cell.length_a   1.000
_cell.length_b   1.000
_cell.length_c   1.000
_cell.angle_alpha   90.00
_cell.angle_beta   90.00
_cell.angle_gamma   90.00
#
_symmetry.space_group_name_H-M   'P 1'
#
loop_
_entity.id
_entity.type
_entity.pdbx_description
1 polymer ?
#
loop_
_entity_poly.entity_id
_entity_poly.type
_entity_poly.pdbx_seq_one_letter_code
_entity_poly.pdbx_strand_id
1 'polypeptide(L)' 'MEDLFAALYLICFAVIAGGAFALMSQNLRRSAPRITAQPAGNRRARHPEAPQPGEEVMYVDLNRERLEQLFQQAS' A
#
# COMPACT_ATOMS: atom_id res chain seq x y z
N MET A 1 -32.04 -1.93 -36.82
CA MET A 1 -31.86 -0.73 -35.98
C MET A 1 -31.46 -1.13 -34.57
N GLU A 2 -32.15 -2.09 -33.94
CA GLU A 2 -31.78 -2.59 -32.61
C GLU A 2 -30.38 -3.22 -32.53
N ASP A 3 -29.98 -3.99 -33.55
CA ASP A 3 -28.63 -4.60 -33.59
C ASP A 3 -27.50 -3.56 -33.58
N LEU A 4 -27.72 -2.41 -34.24
CA LEU A 4 -26.76 -1.31 -34.27
C LEU A 4 -26.62 -0.67 -32.88
N PHE A 5 -27.73 -0.50 -32.16
CA PHE A 5 -27.72 0.01 -30.79
C PHE A 5 -27.05 -0.98 -29.83
N ALA A 6 -27.31 -2.27 -29.99
CA ALA A 6 -26.64 -3.32 -29.20
C ALA A 6 -25.12 -3.33 -29.45
N ALA A 7 -24.69 -3.19 -30.71
CA ALA A 7 -23.28 -3.10 -31.07
C ALA A 7 -22.61 -1.85 -30.48
N LEU A 8 -23.24 -0.69 -30.59
CA LEU A 8 -22.75 0.57 -30.00
C LEU A 8 -22.64 0.47 -28.47
N TYR A 9 -23.65 -0.10 -27.81
CA TYR A 9 -23.63 -0.32 -26.37
C TYR A 9 -22.48 -1.24 -25.95
N LEU A 10 -22.26 -2.35 -26.67
CA LEU A 10 -21.16 -3.28 -26.40
C LEU A 10 -19.81 -2.60 -26.57
N ILE A 11 -19.63 -1.78 -27.61
CA ILE A 11 -18.39 -1.03 -27.85
C ILE A 11 -18.12 -0.06 -26.69
N CYS A 12 -19.12 0.73 -26.30
CA CYS A 12 -18.99 1.66 -25.17
C CYS A 12 -18.67 0.92 -23.86
N PHE A 13 -19.35 -0.20 -23.59
CA PHE A 13 -19.09 -1.04 -22.43
C PHE A 13 -17.65 -1.58 -22.44
N ALA A 14 -17.18 -2.09 -23.59
CA ALA A 14 -15.85 -2.66 -23.73
C ALA A 14 -14.74 -1.61 -23.51
N VAL A 15 -14.93 -0.38 -24.00
CA VAL A 15 -13.97 0.72 -23.78
C VAL A 15 -13.88 1.09 -22.30
N ILE A 16 -15.02 1.23 -21.61
CA ILE A 16 -15.05 1.59 -20.19
C ILE A 16 -14.48 0.47 -19.33
N ALA A 17 -14.95 -0.76 -19.53
CA ALA A 17 -14.51 -1.94 -18.78
C ALA A 17 -13.02 -2.22 -19.02
N GLY A 18 -12.57 -2.15 -20.28
CA GLY A 18 -11.17 -2.32 -20.66
C GLY A 18 -10.27 -1.24 -20.07
N GLY A 19 -10.70 0.03 -20.08
CA GLY A 19 -9.97 1.14 -19.47
C GLY A 19 -9.82 0.98 -17.95
N ALA A 20 -10.91 0.65 -17.25
CA ALA A 20 -10.87 0.37 -15.81
C ALA A 20 -9.96 -0.81 -15.47
N PHE A 21 -10.05 -1.90 -16.24
CA PHE A 21 -9.20 -3.08 -16.07
C PHE A 21 -7.71 -2.79 -16.34
N ALA A 22 -7.39 -2.01 -17.38
CA ALA A 22 -6.02 -1.60 -17.68
C ALA A 22 -5.42 -0.77 -16.53
N LEU A 23 -6.18 0.18 -15.97
CA LEU A 23 -5.74 0.99 -14.85
C LEU A 23 -5.55 0.15 -13.57
N MET A 24 -6.53 -0.70 -13.23
CA MET A 24 -6.46 -1.60 -12.08
C MET A 24 -5.26 -2.56 -12.20
N SER A 25 -5.06 -3.17 -13.37
CA SER A 25 -3.94 -4.10 -13.61
C SER A 25 -2.58 -3.39 -13.59
N GLN A 26 -2.49 -2.14 -14.03
CA GLN A 26 -1.28 -1.33 -13.87
C GLN A 26 -1.00 -1.04 -12.39
N ASN A 27 -2.02 -0.66 -11.61
CA ASN A 27 -1.88 -0.43 -10.18
C ASN A 27 -1.47 -1.70 -9.44
N LEU A 28 -2.08 -2.84 -9.74
CA LEU A 28 -1.71 -4.13 -9.16
C LEU A 28 -0.29 -4.54 -9.54
N ARG A 29 0.15 -4.36 -10.78
CA ARG A 29 1.54 -4.65 -11.20
C ARG A 29 2.57 -3.73 -10.52
N ARG A 30 2.18 -2.49 -10.19
CA ARG A 30 3.01 -1.52 -9.48
C ARG A 30 3.07 -1.78 -7.97
N SER A 31 1.95 -2.20 -7.39
CA SER A 31 1.80 -2.47 -5.96
C SER A 31 2.13 -3.92 -5.58
N ALA A 32 2.16 -4.84 -6.55
CA ALA A 32 2.62 -6.20 -6.32
C ALA A 32 4.04 -6.12 -5.76
N PRO A 33 4.30 -6.71 -4.58
CA PRO A 33 5.64 -6.74 -4.05
C PRO A 33 6.50 -7.44 -5.11
N ARG A 34 7.48 -6.72 -5.66
CA ARG A 34 8.53 -7.30 -6.51
C ARG A 34 9.38 -8.23 -5.64
N ILE A 35 8.85 -9.41 -5.33
CA ILE A 35 9.50 -10.44 -4.53
C ILE A 35 10.74 -10.99 -5.26
N THR A 36 10.88 -10.76 -6.56
CA THR A 36 11.90 -11.44 -7.39
C THR A 36 12.87 -10.52 -8.16
N ALA A 37 12.82 -9.19 -8.03
CA ALA A 37 13.68 -8.31 -8.84
C ALA A 37 14.12 -7.00 -8.17
N GLN A 38 14.24 -6.98 -6.83
CA GLN A 38 14.93 -5.88 -6.16
C GLN A 38 16.40 -6.30 -5.98
N PRO A 39 17.40 -5.65 -6.61
CA PRO A 39 18.76 -5.76 -6.09
C PRO A 39 18.69 -5.30 -4.64
N ALA A 40 19.34 -6.04 -3.74
CA ALA A 40 19.29 -5.89 -2.29
C ALA A 40 19.76 -4.52 -1.73
N GLY A 41 19.74 -3.46 -2.53
CA GLY A 41 20.16 -2.10 -2.21
C GLY A 41 19.04 -1.12 -1.81
N ASN A 42 17.75 -1.48 -1.93
CA ASN A 42 16.67 -0.66 -1.38
C ASN A 42 15.89 -1.43 -0.30
N ARG A 43 16.62 -1.81 0.76
CA ARG A 43 16.00 -1.80 2.09
C ARG A 43 15.36 -0.42 2.20
N ARG A 44 14.02 -0.38 2.22
CA ARG A 44 13.17 0.82 2.39
C ARG A 44 14.03 1.96 2.92
N ALA A 45 14.28 2.99 2.10
CA ALA A 45 15.17 4.11 2.43
C ALA A 45 15.12 4.34 3.94
N ARG A 46 16.16 3.82 4.63
CA ARG A 46 16.17 3.91 6.07
C ARG A 46 16.18 5.39 6.33
N HIS A 47 15.18 5.82 7.08
CA HIS A 47 15.23 7.08 7.77
C HIS A 47 16.66 7.29 8.28
N PRO A 48 17.33 8.42 7.98
CA PRO A 48 18.71 8.65 8.40
C PRO A 48 18.90 8.51 9.92
N GLU A 49 17.83 8.68 10.68
CA GLU A 49 17.70 8.47 12.12
C GLU A 49 17.46 7.00 12.53
N ALA A 50 17.31 6.07 11.58
CA ALA A 50 17.01 4.68 11.88
C ALA A 50 18.24 3.98 12.49
N PRO A 51 18.09 3.36 13.67
CA PRO A 51 19.21 2.72 14.34
C PRO A 51 19.89 1.64 13.49
N GLN A 52 21.22 1.59 13.57
CA GLN A 52 21.99 0.51 12.99
C GLN A 52 21.83 -0.78 13.81
N PRO A 53 22.01 -1.96 13.18
CA PRO A 53 22.01 -3.21 13.93
C PRO A 53 23.07 -3.18 15.03
N GLY A 54 22.66 -3.34 16.29
CA GLY A 54 23.55 -3.30 17.45
C GLY A 54 23.67 -1.93 18.12
N GLU A 55 23.02 -0.88 17.62
CA GLU A 55 22.88 0.37 18.37
C GLU A 55 21.86 0.20 19.52
N GLU A 56 22.19 0.77 20.68
CA GLU A 56 21.29 0.80 21.82
C GLU A 56 20.08 1.68 21.51
N VAL A 57 18.89 1.08 21.53
CA VAL A 57 17.64 1.79 21.28
C VAL A 57 16.93 2.04 22.60
N MET A 58 16.57 3.30 22.85
CA MET A 58 15.65 3.61 23.94
C MET A 58 14.25 3.18 23.50
N TYR A 59 13.79 2.06 24.04
CA TYR A 59 12.42 1.60 23.87
C TYR A 59 11.60 2.03 25.08
N VAL A 60 10.41 2.57 24.83
CA VAL A 60 9.42 2.82 25.87
C VAL A 60 8.42 1.67 25.83
N ASP A 61 8.40 0.88 26.90
CA ASP A 61 7.40 -0.16 27.07
C ASP A 61 6.07 0.44 27.49
N LEU A 62 5.09 0.37 26.60
CA LEU A 62 3.73 0.85 26.78
C LEU A 62 2.78 -0.32 27.02
N ASN A 63 3.06 -1.13 28.03
CA ASN A 63 2.11 -2.11 28.54
C ASN A 63 0.81 -1.43 28.99
N ARG A 64 -0.29 -2.18 28.89
CA ARG A 64 -1.64 -1.72 29.17
C ARG A 64 -1.75 -0.99 30.51
N GLU A 65 -1.15 -1.54 31.56
CA GLU A 65 -1.19 -0.99 32.91
C GLU A 65 -0.49 0.37 32.99
N ARG A 66 0.63 0.53 32.28
CA ARG A 66 1.36 1.80 32.21
C ARG A 66 0.61 2.85 31.40
N LEU A 67 -0.04 2.44 30.31
CA LEU A 67 -0.88 3.34 29.52
C LEU A 67 -2.09 3.85 30.32
N GLU A 68 -2.75 2.97 31.07
CA GLU A 68 -3.88 3.34 31.94
C GLU A 68 -3.44 4.32 33.04
N GLN A 69 -2.25 4.14 33.63
CA GLN A 69 -1.69 5.08 34.60
C GLN A 69 -1.34 6.45 33.98
N LEU A 70 -0.70 6.47 32.82
CA LEU A 70 -0.36 7.71 32.12
C LEU A 70 -1.60 8.49 31.73
N PHE A 71 -2.66 7.81 31.30
CA PHE A 71 -3.94 8.42 30.98
C PHE A 71 -4.58 9.08 32.21
N GLN A 72 -4.52 8.41 33.37
CA GLN A 72 -5.03 8.95 34.63
C GLN A 72 -4.20 10.12 35.17
N GLN A 73 -2.89 10.16 34.90
CA GLN A 73 -2.00 11.26 35.31
C GLN A 73 -2.12 12.51 34.43
N ALA A 74 -2.47 12.34 33.16
CA ALA A 74 -2.61 13.44 32.20
C ALA A 74 -3.98 14.11 32.24
N SER A 75 -4.97 13.46 32.88
CA SER A 75 -6.33 13.95 33.05
C SER A 75 -6.53 14.65 34.39
#